data_AF-A0A136HBJ0-F1
#
_entry.id   AF-A0A136HBJ0-F1
#
_cell.length_a   1.000
_cell.length_b   1.000
_cell.length_c   1.000
_cell.angle_alpha   90.00
_cell.angle_beta   90.00
_cell.angle_gamma   90.00
#
_symmetry.space_group_name_H-M   'P 1'
#
loop_
_entity.id
_entity.type
_entity.pdbx_description
1 polymer ?
#
loop_
_entity_poly.entity_id
_entity_poly.type
_entity_poly.pdbx_seq_one_letter_code
_entity_poly.pdbx_strand_id
1 'polypeptide(L)'
;MTQFRPCIDLHQGQVKQIVGGSLNDSGAETNFVSTHDAAYYAELYKTHQLLGGHVIALGPGNQEQALKALAAWPSGLQFGGGVNNRNAEMFLQAGASHVIVTSYLFADGQFSWEKLEAIKQVTGVDRLILDLSCRRTESGWQIATDRWQTITDTVVNAETLTELASHCAEFLIHAADVEGLQGGIDEALVKLLGDACPIPVTYAGGARSLDDLKLVDQLSGGKVDLTIGSALDIFGGSGVTLDQCIQWNKR
;
A
#
# COMPACT_ATOMS: atom_id res chain seq x y z
N MET A 1 -11.26 1.75 -15.47
CA MET A 1 -11.83 2.60 -14.40
C MET A 1 -11.02 2.31 -13.17
N THR A 2 -10.56 3.36 -12.51
CA THR A 2 -9.92 3.29 -11.19
C THR A 2 -10.81 2.56 -10.21
N GLN A 3 -10.26 1.58 -9.50
CA GLN A 3 -10.93 0.88 -8.42
C GLN A 3 -10.51 1.46 -7.06
N PHE A 4 -11.45 1.47 -6.11
CA PHE A 4 -11.11 1.57 -4.70
C PHE A 4 -10.47 0.26 -4.23
N ARG A 5 -9.32 0.37 -3.57
CA ARG A 5 -8.61 -0.74 -2.91
C ARG A 5 -8.60 -0.49 -1.39
N PRO A 6 -9.12 -1.40 -0.56
CA PRO A 6 -9.17 -1.17 0.89
C PRO A 6 -7.82 -1.48 1.56
N CYS A 7 -7.56 -0.88 2.72
CA CYS A 7 -6.37 -1.19 3.53
C CYS A 7 -6.71 -1.66 4.94
N ILE A 8 -5.76 -2.34 5.60
CA ILE A 8 -5.75 -2.66 7.03
C ILE A 8 -4.34 -2.39 7.56
N ASP A 9 -4.16 -1.27 8.25
CA ASP A 9 -2.89 -0.93 8.87
C ASP A 9 -2.81 -1.48 10.29
N LEU A 10 -1.72 -2.19 10.59
CA LEU A 10 -1.47 -2.83 11.86
C LEU A 10 -0.31 -2.15 12.57
N HIS A 11 -0.53 -1.71 13.81
CA HIS A 11 0.54 -1.19 14.66
C HIS A 11 0.37 -1.67 16.10
N GLN A 12 1.39 -2.37 16.62
CA GLN A 12 1.39 -2.99 17.95
C GLN A 12 0.22 -3.97 18.15
N GLY A 13 -0.07 -4.80 17.14
CA GLY A 13 -1.07 -5.86 17.23
C GLY A 13 -2.51 -5.36 17.21
N GLN A 14 -2.74 -4.14 16.74
CA GLN A 14 -4.06 -3.52 16.63
C GLN A 14 -4.24 -2.88 15.25
N VAL A 15 -5.48 -2.87 14.76
CA VAL A 15 -5.82 -2.11 13.55
C VAL A 15 -5.87 -0.63 13.91
N LYS A 16 -5.01 0.17 13.25
CA LYS A 16 -4.82 1.60 13.55
C LYS A 16 -4.64 2.39 12.28
N GLN A 17 -5.21 3.59 12.23
CA GLN A 17 -4.84 4.58 11.22
C GLN A 17 -3.88 5.58 11.85
N ILE A 18 -2.67 5.69 11.31
CA ILE A 18 -1.63 6.61 11.80
C ILE A 18 -1.45 7.80 10.86
N VAL A 19 -0.78 8.84 11.34
CA VAL A 19 -0.20 9.88 10.48
C VAL A 19 1.17 9.41 10.02
N GLY A 20 1.36 9.17 8.72
CA GLY A 20 2.52 8.44 8.18
C GLY A 20 3.88 8.99 8.64
N GLY A 21 4.05 10.32 8.56
CA GLY A 21 5.30 11.00 8.95
C GLY A 21 5.59 11.04 10.46
N SER A 22 4.69 10.57 11.32
CA SER A 22 4.88 10.59 12.78
C SER A 22 5.51 9.32 13.35
N LEU A 23 5.60 8.24 12.56
CA LEU A 23 6.00 6.92 13.04
C LEU A 23 7.49 6.87 13.41
N ASN A 24 7.77 6.54 14.66
CA ASN A 24 9.11 6.37 15.22
C ASN A 24 9.14 5.28 16.30
N ASP A 25 10.28 5.05 16.93
CA ASP A 25 10.46 3.99 17.94
C ASP A 25 9.61 4.22 19.22
N SER A 26 9.19 5.46 19.48
CA SER A 26 8.31 5.82 20.60
C SER A 26 6.81 5.71 20.27
N GLY A 27 6.45 5.41 19.01
CA GLY A 27 5.07 5.26 18.55
C GLY A 27 4.74 6.13 17.34
N ALA A 28 3.46 6.41 17.14
CA ALA A 28 2.93 7.24 16.06
C ALA A 28 1.71 8.03 16.53
N GLU A 29 1.52 9.22 15.97
CA GLU A 29 0.24 9.92 16.08
C GLU A 29 -0.84 9.10 15.38
N THR A 30 -1.96 8.91 16.07
CA THR A 30 -3.00 7.98 15.66
C THR A 30 -4.28 8.74 15.38
N ASN A 31 -4.81 8.59 14.18
CA ASN A 31 -6.13 9.09 13.80
C ASN A 31 -7.24 8.21 14.39
N PHE A 32 -6.99 6.90 14.49
CA PHE A 32 -7.97 5.93 14.97
C PHE A 32 -7.33 4.65 15.48
N VAL A 33 -7.88 4.10 16.58
CA VAL A 33 -7.59 2.75 17.08
C VAL A 33 -8.89 1.96 17.05
N SER A 34 -8.91 0.87 16.29
CA SER A 34 -10.08 0.00 16.19
C SER A 34 -10.33 -0.79 17.47
N THR A 35 -11.60 -0.99 17.81
CA THR A 35 -12.05 -1.99 18.80
C THR A 35 -12.15 -3.40 18.20
N HIS A 36 -12.19 -3.51 16.88
CA HIS A 36 -12.20 -4.76 16.12
C HIS A 36 -10.78 -5.19 15.71
N ASP A 37 -10.60 -6.50 15.56
CA ASP A 37 -9.35 -7.09 15.09
C ASP A 37 -9.26 -7.10 13.55
N ALA A 38 -8.14 -7.55 13.00
CA ALA A 38 -7.90 -7.51 11.56
C ALA A 38 -8.76 -8.52 10.76
N ALA A 39 -9.21 -9.62 11.40
CA ALA A 39 -10.10 -10.58 10.76
C ALA A 39 -11.49 -9.98 10.49
N TYR A 40 -11.99 -9.14 11.40
CA TYR A 40 -13.25 -8.42 11.18
C TYR A 40 -13.25 -7.63 9.86
N TYR A 41 -12.20 -6.82 9.62
CA TYR A 41 -12.09 -6.02 8.39
C TYR A 41 -11.88 -6.91 7.16
N ALA A 42 -11.10 -7.99 7.27
CA ALA A 42 -10.93 -8.94 6.18
C ALA A 42 -12.25 -9.62 5.77
N GLU A 43 -13.09 -10.04 6.73
CA GLU A 43 -14.41 -10.61 6.45
C GLU A 43 -15.38 -9.58 5.86
N LEU A 44 -15.30 -8.32 6.31
CA LEU A 44 -16.07 -7.22 5.74
C LEU A 44 -15.70 -7.03 4.26
N TYR A 45 -14.40 -6.95 3.95
CA TYR A 45 -13.92 -6.79 2.57
C TYR A 45 -14.27 -7.99 1.69
N LYS A 46 -14.18 -9.21 2.24
CA LYS A 46 -14.60 -10.46 1.59
C LYS A 46 -16.08 -10.47 1.24
N THR A 47 -16.94 -10.06 2.16
CA THR A 47 -18.39 -9.98 1.96
C THR A 47 -18.75 -9.08 0.77
N HIS A 48 -17.95 -8.04 0.54
CA HIS A 48 -18.12 -7.10 -0.56
C HIS A 48 -17.21 -7.36 -1.77
N GLN A 49 -16.42 -8.45 -1.76
CA GLN A 49 -15.50 -8.84 -2.83
C GLN A 49 -14.50 -7.74 -3.22
N LEU A 50 -14.00 -6.99 -2.24
CA LEU A 50 -13.04 -5.90 -2.45
C LEU A 50 -11.61 -6.42 -2.61
N LEU A 51 -11.26 -6.87 -3.82
CA LEU A 51 -9.98 -7.49 -4.14
C LEU A 51 -8.80 -6.51 -4.22
N GLY A 52 -7.60 -7.02 -3.99
CA GLY A 52 -6.33 -6.26 -4.01
C GLY A 52 -6.22 -5.21 -2.92
N GLY A 53 -7.04 -5.34 -1.87
CA GLY A 53 -6.76 -4.66 -0.63
C GLY A 53 -5.53 -5.20 0.06
N HIS A 54 -4.86 -4.37 0.87
CA HIS A 54 -3.60 -4.72 1.50
C HIS A 54 -3.65 -4.60 3.03
N VAL A 55 -2.94 -5.50 3.69
CA VAL A 55 -2.66 -5.47 5.12
C VAL A 55 -1.21 -5.03 5.32
N ILE A 56 -0.98 -3.93 6.05
CA ILE A 56 0.37 -3.37 6.26
C ILE A 56 0.75 -3.47 7.73
N ALA A 57 1.82 -4.21 8.03
CA ALA A 57 2.43 -4.26 9.35
C ALA A 57 3.41 -3.09 9.54
N LEU A 58 3.01 -2.12 10.34
CA LEU A 58 3.81 -0.97 10.74
C LEU A 58 4.59 -1.35 12.00
N GLY A 59 5.86 -1.72 11.84
CA GLY A 59 6.72 -2.12 12.94
C GLY A 59 6.44 -3.53 13.51
N PRO A 60 7.07 -3.89 14.64
CA PRO A 60 6.95 -5.22 15.24
C PRO A 60 5.60 -5.44 15.97
N GLY A 61 5.31 -6.71 16.29
CA GLY A 61 4.13 -7.08 17.10
C GLY A 61 2.82 -7.25 16.33
N ASN A 62 2.86 -7.22 15.00
CA ASN A 62 1.65 -7.27 14.16
C ASN A 62 1.32 -8.67 13.60
N GLN A 63 2.22 -9.65 13.79
CA GLN A 63 2.13 -10.95 13.12
C GLN A 63 0.82 -11.69 13.41
N GLU A 64 0.35 -11.72 14.65
CA GLU A 64 -0.92 -12.39 14.99
C GLU A 64 -2.10 -11.82 14.20
N GLN A 65 -2.21 -10.49 14.14
CA GLN A 65 -3.28 -9.81 13.41
C GLN A 65 -3.14 -9.99 11.89
N ALA A 66 -1.92 -9.94 11.36
CA ALA A 66 -1.67 -10.21 9.96
C ALA A 66 -2.17 -11.61 9.57
N LEU A 67 -1.79 -12.65 10.34
CA LEU A 67 -2.22 -14.01 10.08
C LEU A 67 -3.74 -14.19 10.21
N LYS A 68 -4.38 -13.51 11.17
CA LYS A 68 -5.84 -13.49 11.30
C LYS A 68 -6.54 -12.91 10.07
N ALA A 69 -6.08 -11.77 9.56
CA ALA A 69 -6.66 -11.14 8.37
C ALA A 69 -6.51 -12.03 7.13
N LEU A 70 -5.31 -12.58 6.92
CA LEU A 70 -5.02 -13.44 5.77
C LEU A 70 -5.80 -14.76 5.79
N ALA A 71 -5.98 -15.36 6.97
CA ALA A 71 -6.76 -16.58 7.13
C ALA A 71 -8.27 -16.37 6.95
N ALA A 72 -8.79 -15.18 7.30
CA ALA A 72 -10.20 -14.84 7.14
C ALA A 72 -10.61 -14.74 5.66
N TRP A 73 -9.70 -14.27 4.80
CA TRP A 73 -9.92 -14.24 3.36
C TRP A 73 -8.71 -14.73 2.56
N PRO A 74 -8.55 -16.06 2.44
CA PRO A 74 -7.47 -16.64 1.67
C PRO A 74 -7.49 -16.16 0.21
N SER A 75 -6.33 -15.73 -0.27
CA SER A 75 -6.08 -15.13 -1.58
C SER A 75 -6.87 -13.85 -1.86
N GLY A 76 -7.49 -13.22 -0.85
CA GLY A 76 -8.23 -11.98 -1.00
C GLY A 76 -7.41 -10.72 -0.76
N LEU A 77 -6.47 -10.78 0.19
CA LEU A 77 -5.69 -9.63 0.65
C LEU A 77 -4.19 -9.80 0.35
N GLN A 78 -3.53 -8.69 0.04
CA GLN A 78 -2.07 -8.59 -0.06
C GLN A 78 -1.48 -8.32 1.33
N PHE A 79 -0.21 -8.64 1.56
CA PHE A 79 0.46 -8.36 2.84
C PHE A 79 1.80 -7.66 2.67
N GLY A 80 2.01 -6.56 3.40
CA GLY A 80 3.28 -5.82 3.47
C GLY A 80 3.72 -5.54 4.91
N GLY A 81 4.98 -5.13 5.06
CA GLY A 81 5.59 -4.79 6.35
C GLY A 81 6.60 -5.83 6.84
N GLY A 82 7.90 -5.50 6.70
CA GLY A 82 8.99 -6.39 7.10
C GLY A 82 9.16 -7.65 6.24
N VAL A 83 8.51 -7.71 5.08
CA VAL A 83 8.63 -8.82 4.12
C VAL A 83 10.04 -8.90 3.56
N ASN A 84 10.60 -10.11 3.51
CA ASN A 84 11.89 -10.44 2.92
C ASN A 84 11.90 -11.91 2.45
N ASN A 85 12.99 -12.33 1.80
CA ASN A 85 13.13 -13.69 1.27
C ASN A 85 13.05 -14.82 2.32
N ARG A 86 13.16 -14.53 3.61
CA ARG A 86 13.09 -15.55 4.67
C ARG A 86 11.69 -15.74 5.24
N ASN A 87 10.80 -14.75 5.10
CA ASN A 87 9.44 -14.79 5.67
C ASN A 87 8.32 -14.68 4.64
N ALA A 88 8.61 -14.35 3.38
CA ALA A 88 7.60 -14.20 2.33
C ALA A 88 6.71 -15.45 2.19
N GLU A 89 7.30 -16.64 2.18
CA GLU A 89 6.57 -17.91 2.06
C GLU A 89 5.53 -18.09 3.17
N MET A 90 5.86 -17.71 4.41
CA MET A 90 4.94 -17.83 5.56
C MET A 90 3.64 -17.06 5.31
N PHE A 91 3.71 -15.84 4.80
CA PHE A 91 2.51 -15.02 4.55
C PHE A 91 1.74 -15.50 3.32
N LEU A 92 2.43 -15.98 2.29
CA LEU A 92 1.78 -16.61 1.14
C LEU A 92 1.02 -17.89 1.52
N GLN A 93 1.59 -18.72 2.40
CA GLN A 93 0.95 -19.91 2.94
C GLN A 93 -0.20 -19.57 3.91
N ALA A 94 -0.10 -18.45 4.63
CA ALA A 94 -1.16 -17.96 5.51
C ALA A 94 -2.39 -17.41 4.77
N GLY A 95 -2.31 -17.24 3.45
CA GLY A 95 -3.43 -16.80 2.62
C GLY A 95 -3.25 -15.45 1.93
N ALA A 96 -2.08 -14.80 2.01
CA ALA A 96 -1.86 -13.59 1.21
C ALA A 96 -1.96 -13.89 -0.29
N SER A 97 -2.68 -13.07 -1.05
CA SER A 97 -2.69 -13.18 -2.52
C SER A 97 -1.30 -12.91 -3.08
N HIS A 98 -0.68 -11.84 -2.60
CA HIS A 98 0.66 -11.36 -2.91
C HIS A 98 1.36 -10.90 -1.62
N VAL A 99 2.69 -10.86 -1.65
CA VAL A 99 3.46 -10.13 -0.64
C VAL A 99 4.00 -8.83 -1.23
N ILE A 100 4.01 -7.80 -0.40
CA ILE A 100 4.44 -6.44 -0.71
C ILE A 100 5.79 -6.24 -0.05
N VAL A 101 6.81 -5.93 -0.85
CA VAL A 101 8.17 -5.69 -0.37
C VAL A 101 8.53 -4.21 -0.52
N THR A 102 9.12 -3.65 0.54
CA THR A 102 9.48 -2.23 0.66
C THR A 102 10.98 -2.07 0.90
N SER A 103 11.38 -1.72 2.13
CA SER A 103 12.75 -1.37 2.52
C SER A 103 13.74 -2.53 2.37
N TYR A 104 13.28 -3.78 2.34
CA TYR A 104 14.15 -4.92 2.10
C TYR A 104 14.91 -4.77 0.78
N LEU A 105 14.32 -4.21 -0.27
CA LEU A 105 14.97 -4.04 -1.58
C LEU A 105 16.16 -3.07 -1.57
N PHE A 106 16.39 -2.35 -0.47
CA PHE A 106 17.42 -1.33 -0.39
C PHE A 106 18.56 -1.75 0.54
N ALA A 107 19.78 -1.36 0.20
CA ALA A 107 20.97 -1.51 1.02
C ALA A 107 21.84 -0.28 0.79
N ASP A 108 22.31 0.35 1.88
CA ASP A 108 23.18 1.54 1.82
C ASP A 108 22.62 2.67 0.94
N GLY A 109 21.30 2.87 0.99
CA GLY A 109 20.59 3.89 0.21
C GLY A 109 20.41 3.57 -1.29
N GLN A 110 20.82 2.38 -1.74
CA GLN A 110 20.75 1.95 -3.14
C GLN A 110 19.79 0.77 -3.31
N PHE A 111 19.16 0.69 -4.50
CA PHE A 111 18.35 -0.45 -4.89
C PHE A 111 19.24 -1.70 -5.09
N SER A 112 18.82 -2.82 -4.50
CA SER A 112 19.57 -4.08 -4.51
C SER A 112 18.90 -5.12 -5.41
N TRP A 113 19.46 -5.29 -6.61
CA TRP A 113 19.06 -6.35 -7.55
C TRP A 113 19.20 -7.75 -6.96
N GLU A 114 20.25 -8.00 -6.18
CA GLU A 114 20.46 -9.30 -5.51
C GLU A 114 19.28 -9.65 -4.59
N LYS A 115 18.81 -8.67 -3.80
CA LYS A 115 17.67 -8.88 -2.90
C LYS A 115 16.36 -9.06 -3.66
N LEU A 116 16.16 -8.32 -4.76
CA LEU A 116 15.01 -8.51 -5.64
C LEU A 116 14.99 -9.93 -6.23
N GLU A 117 16.13 -10.43 -6.73
CA GLU A 117 16.23 -11.80 -7.20
C GLU A 117 15.97 -12.82 -6.09
N ALA A 118 16.52 -12.59 -4.89
CA ALA A 118 16.36 -13.50 -3.76
C ALA A 118 14.90 -13.66 -3.32
N ILE A 119 14.11 -12.57 -3.29
CA ILE A 119 12.69 -12.67 -2.93
C ILE A 119 11.87 -13.27 -4.07
N LYS A 120 12.19 -12.96 -5.35
CA LYS A 120 11.53 -13.58 -6.51
C LYS A 120 11.67 -15.09 -6.57
N GLN A 121 12.79 -15.66 -6.08
CA GLN A 121 12.93 -17.11 -5.99
C GLN A 121 11.89 -17.76 -5.05
N VAL A 122 11.33 -17.00 -4.12
CA VAL A 122 10.31 -17.46 -3.16
C VAL A 122 8.91 -17.18 -3.67
N THR A 123 8.68 -15.98 -4.21
CA THR A 123 7.34 -15.49 -4.55
C THR A 123 6.95 -15.75 -6.00
N GLY A 124 7.93 -15.90 -6.89
CA GLY A 124 7.75 -15.62 -8.31
C GLY A 124 7.46 -14.13 -8.57
N VAL A 125 7.33 -13.77 -9.84
CA VAL A 125 6.90 -12.42 -10.25
C VAL A 125 5.41 -12.22 -9.94
N ASP A 126 4.60 -13.26 -10.18
CA ASP A 126 3.14 -13.20 -10.14
C ASP A 126 2.53 -12.98 -8.74
N ARG A 127 3.32 -13.15 -7.67
CA ARG A 127 2.87 -12.93 -6.27
C ARG A 127 3.72 -11.91 -5.52
N LEU A 128 4.50 -11.12 -6.24
CA LEU A 128 5.34 -10.06 -5.70
C LEU A 128 4.78 -8.69 -6.08
N ILE A 129 4.66 -7.80 -5.09
CA ILE A 129 4.33 -6.40 -5.27
C ILE A 129 5.51 -5.58 -4.77
N LEU A 130 5.97 -4.62 -5.58
CA LEU A 130 6.99 -3.66 -5.13
C LEU A 130 6.27 -2.42 -4.64
N ASP A 131 6.50 -2.08 -3.38
CA ASP A 131 6.03 -0.82 -2.82
C ASP A 131 7.14 0.22 -2.90
N LEU A 132 6.93 1.18 -3.81
CA LEU A 132 7.86 2.27 -4.10
C LEU A 132 7.39 3.52 -3.37
N SER A 133 7.44 3.46 -2.04
CA SER A 133 7.10 4.59 -1.18
C SER A 133 8.04 5.77 -1.49
N CYS A 134 7.49 6.94 -1.76
CA CYS A 134 8.24 8.05 -2.32
C CYS A 134 7.97 9.38 -1.62
N ARG A 135 8.93 10.30 -1.73
CA ARG A 135 8.83 11.69 -1.29
C ARG A 135 9.14 12.63 -2.44
N ARG A 136 8.53 13.81 -2.41
CA ARG A 136 8.83 14.86 -3.36
C ARG A 136 10.11 15.58 -2.97
N THR A 137 11.02 15.70 -3.92
CA THR A 137 12.30 16.42 -3.80
C THR A 137 12.39 17.49 -4.89
N GLU A 138 13.46 18.27 -4.88
CA GLU A 138 13.70 19.29 -5.92
C GLU A 138 13.82 18.68 -7.33
N SER A 139 14.21 17.40 -7.43
CA SER A 139 14.42 16.68 -8.68
C SER A 139 13.25 15.80 -9.12
N GLY A 140 12.14 15.75 -8.35
CA GLY A 140 10.97 14.92 -8.67
C GLY A 140 10.51 14.08 -7.49
N TRP A 141 10.25 12.79 -7.70
CA TRP A 141 9.92 11.84 -6.64
C TRP A 141 11.06 10.82 -6.47
N GLN A 142 11.54 10.67 -5.24
CA GLN A 142 12.56 9.69 -4.90
C GLN A 142 12.01 8.68 -3.90
N ILE A 143 12.43 7.43 -4.02
CA ILE A 143 12.02 6.38 -3.10
C ILE A 143 12.60 6.68 -1.72
N ALA A 144 11.77 6.57 -0.70
CA ALA A 144 12.15 6.73 0.68
C ALA A 144 12.00 5.41 1.43
N THR A 145 12.95 5.13 2.31
CA THR A 145 13.00 3.92 3.14
C THR A 145 13.12 4.29 4.62
N ASP A 146 13.10 3.29 5.50
CA ASP A 146 13.08 3.45 6.95
C ASP A 146 12.04 4.47 7.44
N ARG A 147 10.75 4.13 7.22
CA ARG A 147 9.62 4.99 7.66
C ARG A 147 9.73 6.43 7.12
N TRP A 148 10.16 6.54 5.88
CA TRP A 148 10.27 7.78 5.10
C TRP A 148 11.38 8.73 5.57
N GLN A 149 12.29 8.23 6.41
CA GLN A 149 13.41 9.00 6.97
C GLN A 149 14.64 8.99 6.07
N THR A 150 14.84 7.95 5.26
CA THR A 150 16.00 7.82 4.36
C THR A 150 15.57 7.95 2.91
N ILE A 151 15.87 9.09 2.26
CA ILE A 151 15.68 9.27 0.82
C ILE A 151 16.80 8.54 0.09
N THR A 152 16.43 7.72 -0.89
CA THR A 152 17.37 6.96 -1.73
C THR A 152 17.66 7.69 -3.03
N ASP A 153 18.68 7.26 -3.76
CA ASP A 153 19.00 7.81 -5.09
C ASP A 153 18.06 7.30 -6.19
N THR A 154 17.16 6.35 -5.87
CA THR A 154 16.24 5.76 -6.84
C THR A 154 15.03 6.68 -7.08
N VAL A 155 14.91 7.16 -8.31
CA VAL A 155 13.83 8.07 -8.74
C VAL A 155 12.60 7.26 -9.19
N VAL A 156 11.40 7.71 -8.84
CA VAL A 156 10.14 7.22 -9.40
C VAL A 156 9.85 7.98 -10.69
N ASN A 157 10.17 7.37 -11.82
CA ASN A 157 9.95 7.93 -13.16
C ASN A 157 9.56 6.80 -14.15
N ALA A 158 9.32 7.16 -15.42
CA ALA A 158 8.91 6.19 -16.43
C ALA A 158 9.93 5.08 -16.70
N GLU A 159 11.23 5.39 -16.66
CA GLU A 159 12.31 4.42 -16.87
C GLU A 159 12.35 3.38 -15.75
N THR A 160 12.41 3.84 -14.50
CA THR A 160 12.40 2.96 -13.31
C THR A 160 11.14 2.09 -13.26
N LEU A 161 9.96 2.67 -13.52
CA LEU A 161 8.70 1.92 -13.52
C LEU A 161 8.68 0.86 -14.62
N THR A 162 9.20 1.17 -15.81
CA THR A 162 9.29 0.21 -16.92
C THR A 162 10.25 -0.93 -16.61
N GLU A 163 11.42 -0.60 -16.05
CA GLU A 163 12.44 -1.59 -15.68
C GLU A 163 11.90 -2.57 -14.63
N LEU A 164 11.37 -2.03 -13.53
CA LEU A 164 10.90 -2.83 -12.39
C LEU A 164 9.60 -3.62 -12.69
N ALA A 165 8.81 -3.20 -13.67
CA ALA A 165 7.55 -3.86 -13.99
C ALA A 165 7.73 -5.32 -14.45
N SER A 166 8.89 -5.66 -15.01
CA SER A 166 9.19 -7.04 -15.39
C SER A 166 9.49 -7.98 -14.20
N HIS A 167 9.55 -7.42 -12.98
CA HIS A 167 9.95 -8.12 -11.76
C HIS A 167 8.81 -8.27 -10.73
N CYS A 168 7.63 -7.72 -10.99
CA CYS A 168 6.50 -7.81 -10.06
C CYS A 168 5.15 -7.84 -10.79
N ALA A 169 4.11 -8.27 -10.07
CA ALA A 169 2.75 -8.33 -10.59
C ALA A 169 2.03 -6.98 -10.55
N GLU A 170 2.38 -6.14 -9.59
CA GLU A 170 1.74 -4.84 -9.32
C GLU A 170 2.71 -3.93 -8.57
N PHE A 171 2.51 -2.62 -8.71
CA PHE A 171 3.13 -1.61 -7.85
C PHE A 171 2.16 -1.08 -6.82
N LEU A 172 2.66 -0.85 -5.60
CA LEU A 172 2.00 -0.01 -4.60
C LEU A 172 2.82 1.28 -4.45
N ILE A 173 2.22 2.44 -4.61
CA ILE A 173 2.91 3.72 -4.53
C ILE A 173 2.38 4.49 -3.33
N HIS A 174 3.15 4.51 -2.24
CA HIS A 174 2.88 5.36 -1.09
C HIS A 174 3.45 6.77 -1.29
N ALA A 175 2.59 7.78 -1.24
CA ALA A 175 3.00 9.19 -1.22
C ALA A 175 3.12 9.68 0.22
N ALA A 176 4.31 9.50 0.80
CA ALA A 176 4.59 9.71 2.22
C ALA A 176 4.30 11.14 2.71
N ASP A 177 4.43 12.15 1.85
CA ASP A 177 4.25 13.56 2.22
C ASP A 177 2.78 13.96 2.44
N VAL A 178 1.83 13.14 2.00
CA VAL A 178 0.39 13.37 2.16
C VAL A 178 -0.33 12.26 2.94
N GLU A 179 0.39 11.21 3.32
CA GLU A 179 -0.16 10.02 3.97
C GLU A 179 -0.71 10.31 5.38
N GLY A 180 -1.98 9.97 5.60
CA GLY A 180 -2.66 10.19 6.88
C GLY A 180 -3.01 11.65 7.19
N LEU A 181 -2.63 12.61 6.33
CA LEU A 181 -2.90 14.05 6.51
C LEU A 181 -4.24 14.51 5.92
N GLN A 182 -4.86 13.70 5.06
CA GLN A 182 -6.11 14.05 4.34
C GLN A 182 -6.01 15.40 3.57
N GLY A 183 -4.79 15.75 3.13
CA GLY A 183 -4.50 16.99 2.41
C GLY A 183 -4.91 16.98 0.93
N GLY A 184 -5.25 15.81 0.38
CA GLY A 184 -5.42 15.58 -1.06
C GLY A 184 -4.30 14.70 -1.64
N ILE A 185 -4.54 14.16 -2.84
CA ILE A 185 -3.59 13.30 -3.57
C ILE A 185 -2.49 14.14 -4.24
N ASP A 186 -1.34 13.53 -4.54
CA ASP A 186 -0.36 14.12 -5.45
C ASP A 186 -0.80 13.88 -6.91
N GLU A 187 -1.50 14.86 -7.48
CA GLU A 187 -2.06 14.78 -8.84
C GLU A 187 -0.98 14.54 -9.92
N ALA A 188 0.20 15.14 -9.75
CA ALA A 188 1.27 15.03 -10.74
C ALA A 188 1.89 13.63 -10.72
N LEU A 189 2.02 13.03 -9.54
CA LEU A 189 2.44 11.63 -9.39
C LEU A 189 1.40 10.68 -9.98
N VAL A 190 0.11 10.87 -9.68
CA VAL A 190 -0.97 10.03 -10.24
C VAL A 190 -0.97 10.07 -11.78
N LYS A 191 -0.77 11.26 -12.36
CA LYS A 191 -0.64 11.42 -13.81
C LYS A 191 0.57 10.65 -14.37
N LEU A 192 1.74 10.79 -13.74
CA LEU A 192 2.95 10.04 -14.11
C LEU A 192 2.69 8.53 -14.10
N LEU A 193 2.04 8.01 -13.06
CA LEU A 193 1.73 6.59 -12.95
C LEU A 193 0.79 6.11 -14.06
N GLY A 194 -0.27 6.87 -14.38
CA GLY A 194 -1.19 6.53 -15.48
C GLY A 194 -0.55 6.60 -16.87
N ASP A 195 0.42 7.50 -17.05
CA ASP A 195 1.12 7.67 -18.32
C ASP A 195 2.21 6.61 -18.52
N ALA A 196 2.90 6.19 -17.45
CA ALA A 196 4.15 5.41 -17.56
C ALA A 196 4.10 3.97 -17.02
N CYS A 197 3.15 3.61 -16.16
CA CYS A 197 3.16 2.28 -15.55
C CYS A 197 2.60 1.21 -16.51
N PRO A 198 3.37 0.16 -16.84
CA PRO A 198 2.93 -0.87 -17.81
C PRO A 198 2.16 -2.03 -17.17
N ILE A 199 2.11 -2.10 -15.84
CA ILE A 199 1.43 -3.14 -15.05
C ILE A 199 0.44 -2.48 -14.07
N PRO A 200 -0.44 -3.24 -13.39
CA PRO A 200 -1.32 -2.68 -12.37
C PRO A 200 -0.56 -1.84 -11.34
N VAL A 201 -1.17 -0.74 -10.93
CA VAL A 201 -0.62 0.15 -9.90
C VAL A 201 -1.73 0.68 -9.00
N THR A 202 -1.48 0.60 -7.71
CA THR A 202 -2.32 1.18 -6.67
C THR A 202 -1.60 2.36 -6.04
N TYR A 203 -2.23 3.53 -6.01
CA TYR A 203 -1.75 4.71 -5.30
C TYR A 203 -2.36 4.77 -3.90
N ALA A 204 -1.53 5.07 -2.89
CA ALA A 204 -1.93 5.22 -1.50
C ALA A 204 -1.31 6.51 -0.91
N GLY A 205 -2.15 7.47 -0.52
CA GLY A 205 -1.67 8.69 0.14
C GLY A 205 -2.59 9.90 -0.02
N GLY A 206 -3.06 10.45 1.10
CA GLY A 206 -3.76 11.75 1.11
C GLY A 206 -5.21 11.77 0.64
N ALA A 207 -5.75 10.65 0.16
CA ALA A 207 -7.15 10.54 -0.26
C ALA A 207 -8.09 10.78 0.92
N ARG A 208 -9.13 11.57 0.66
CA ARG A 208 -10.05 12.12 1.66
C ARG A 208 -11.52 11.98 1.30
N SER A 209 -11.87 11.74 0.03
CA SER A 209 -13.28 11.62 -0.36
C SER A 209 -13.50 10.77 -1.62
N LEU A 210 -14.77 10.54 -1.96
CA LEU A 210 -15.17 9.93 -3.23
C LEU A 210 -14.75 10.76 -4.46
N ASP A 211 -14.51 12.06 -4.30
CA ASP A 211 -14.04 12.91 -5.40
C ASP A 211 -12.59 12.63 -5.77
N ASP A 212 -11.77 12.12 -4.83
CA ASP A 212 -10.40 11.69 -5.15
C ASP A 212 -10.40 10.45 -6.06
N LEU A 213 -11.37 9.53 -5.91
CA LEU A 213 -11.56 8.41 -6.85
C LEU A 213 -11.84 8.91 -8.27
N LYS A 214 -12.70 9.92 -8.42
CA LYS A 214 -13.01 10.55 -9.71
C LYS A 214 -11.77 11.24 -10.28
N LEU A 215 -11.03 11.95 -9.44
CA LEU A 215 -9.84 12.70 -9.84
C LEU A 215 -8.74 11.74 -10.32
N VAL A 216 -8.49 10.65 -9.60
CA VAL A 216 -7.54 9.62 -10.01
C VAL A 216 -7.96 8.95 -11.31
N ASP A 217 -9.24 8.62 -11.48
CA ASP A 217 -9.76 8.05 -12.74
C ASP A 217 -9.51 9.00 -13.93
N GLN A 218 -9.80 10.29 -13.76
CA GLN A 218 -9.57 11.30 -14.77
C GLN A 218 -8.08 11.49 -15.09
N LEU A 219 -7.22 11.63 -14.07
CA LEU A 219 -5.80 11.91 -14.24
C LEU A 219 -5.03 10.74 -14.84
N SER A 220 -5.42 9.50 -14.51
CA SER A 220 -4.74 8.28 -14.95
C SER A 220 -5.38 7.60 -16.16
N GLY A 221 -6.53 8.09 -16.64
CA GLY A 221 -7.33 7.38 -17.63
C GLY A 221 -7.88 6.04 -17.13
N GLY A 222 -8.15 5.96 -15.83
CA GLY A 222 -8.67 4.78 -15.14
C GLY A 222 -7.69 3.61 -15.04
N LYS A 223 -6.38 3.90 -15.06
CA LYS A 223 -5.28 2.91 -14.98
C LYS A 223 -4.65 2.79 -13.60
N VAL A 224 -4.83 3.79 -12.74
CA VAL A 224 -4.30 3.81 -11.37
C VAL A 224 -5.46 3.56 -10.42
N ASP A 225 -5.31 2.56 -9.55
CA ASP A 225 -6.26 2.30 -8.47
C ASP A 225 -5.95 3.18 -7.25
N LEU A 226 -6.95 3.41 -6.39
CA LEU A 226 -6.81 4.31 -5.24
C LEU A 226 -7.12 3.60 -3.92
N THR A 227 -6.19 3.72 -2.99
CA THR A 227 -6.41 3.35 -1.59
C THR A 227 -6.93 4.53 -0.79
N ILE A 228 -7.97 4.29 0.01
CA ILE A 228 -8.48 5.23 1.01
C ILE A 228 -8.47 4.54 2.37
N GLY A 229 -7.74 5.11 3.33
CA GLY A 229 -7.64 4.60 4.70
C GLY A 229 -8.39 5.51 5.68
N SER A 230 -7.65 6.43 6.32
CA SER A 230 -8.13 7.24 7.46
C SER A 230 -9.38 8.08 7.21
N ALA A 231 -9.73 8.35 5.96
CA ALA A 231 -10.95 9.09 5.61
C ALA A 231 -12.23 8.23 5.62
N LEU A 232 -12.09 6.90 5.66
CA LEU A 232 -13.21 5.96 5.71
C LEU A 232 -13.90 5.96 7.07
N ASP A 233 -15.23 5.90 7.05
CA ASP A 233 -16.09 5.76 8.22
C ASP A 233 -15.78 4.53 9.09
N ILE A 234 -15.42 3.41 8.49
CA ILE A 234 -15.02 2.18 9.20
C ILE A 234 -13.71 2.32 10.01
N PHE A 235 -12.97 3.42 9.79
CA PHE A 235 -11.79 3.83 10.54
C PHE A 235 -11.98 5.18 11.25
N GLY A 236 -13.22 5.57 11.53
CA GLY A 236 -13.53 6.80 12.27
C GLY A 236 -13.41 8.10 11.46
N GLY A 237 -13.12 8.00 10.16
CA GLY A 237 -13.13 9.14 9.25
C GLY A 237 -14.54 9.60 8.89
N SER A 238 -14.66 10.80 8.33
CA SER A 238 -15.95 11.35 7.86
C SER A 238 -15.89 11.81 6.41
N GLY A 239 -14.84 11.43 5.68
CA GLY A 239 -14.57 11.92 4.33
C GLY A 239 -15.30 11.12 3.23
N VAL A 240 -15.42 9.81 3.43
CA VAL A 240 -16.17 8.91 2.55
C VAL A 240 -16.61 7.67 3.33
N THR A 241 -17.75 7.10 2.96
CA THR A 241 -18.23 5.83 3.53
C THR A 241 -17.73 4.63 2.74
N LEU A 242 -17.52 3.49 3.41
CA LEU A 242 -17.20 2.25 2.71
C LEU A 242 -18.25 1.90 1.64
N ASP A 243 -19.54 2.12 1.93
CA ASP A 243 -20.62 1.81 0.97
C ASP A 243 -20.50 2.67 -0.30
N GLN A 244 -20.17 3.96 -0.19
CA GLN A 244 -19.91 4.80 -1.36
C GLN A 244 -18.75 4.27 -2.22
N CYS A 245 -17.68 3.80 -1.61
CA CYS A 245 -16.56 3.18 -2.33
C CYS A 245 -16.95 1.83 -2.97
N ILE A 246 -17.77 1.02 -2.30
CA ILE A 246 -18.31 -0.22 -2.88
C ILE A 246 -19.20 0.09 -4.09
N GLN A 247 -20.06 1.10 -4.00
CA GLN A 247 -20.91 1.51 -5.12
C GLN A 247 -20.11 2.11 -6.28
N TRP A 248 -18.94 2.71 -6.01
CA TRP A 248 -18.02 3.16 -7.05
C TRP A 248 -17.47 1.97 -7.86
N ASN A 249 -16.96 0.93 -7.19
CA ASN A 249 -16.37 -0.25 -7.85
C ASN A 249 -17.36 -1.07 -8.69
N LYS A 250 -18.67 -0.89 -8.46
CA LYS A 250 -19.75 -1.59 -9.19
C LYS A 250 -20.19 -0.91 -10.49
N ARG A 251 -19.61 0.25 -10.83
CA ARG A 251 -20.00 1.05 -12.01
C ARG A 251 -19.45 0.51 -13.32
#